data_AF-A0A2T5BKG8-F1
#
_entry.id   AF-A0A2T5BKG8-F1
#
_cell.length_a   1.000
_cell.length_b   1.000
_cell.length_c   1.000
_cell.angle_alpha   90.00
_cell.angle_beta   90.00
_cell.angle_gamma   90.00
#
_symmetry.space_group_name_H-M   'P 1'
#
loop_
_entity.id
_entity.type
_entity.pdbx_description
1 polymer ?
#
loop_
_entity_poly.entity_id
_entity_poly.type
_entity_poly.pdbx_seq_one_letter_code
_entity_poly.pdbx_strand_id
1 'polypeptide(L)'
;MHPDDQRRPVVGERLNRSLTTGCLIALLLLVIVLVSGLAGLWYANWHADNVNSQRRAQAVSSILQQARDTADDTARSLDASHSADIDKLIGVIWKHSGSPLIRYDSSHQALTARLPKQVMYETAGVLPGAGSDAVRRCVLFTFSYLDDHVWTPKVTLQAGDACRSVTDIGYLSRLADKRIGKMDAGQLSRVQIQKALDPTGRLHTFAVKRVTRGDGKVTAAILISSHDGTAEQCYRITRSITPADENGLPSTAAPTSSSCST
;
A
#
# COMPACT_ATOMS: atom_id res chain seq x y z
N MET A 1 -22.13 68.80 -78.06
CA MET A 1 -22.86 67.52 -78.20
C MET A 1 -22.10 66.50 -77.37
N HIS A 2 -22.67 66.13 -76.21
CA HIS A 2 -22.21 65.03 -75.35
C HIS A 2 -22.56 63.69 -76.05
N PRO A 3 -21.82 62.58 -75.83
CA PRO A 3 -22.16 61.73 -74.68
C PRO A 3 -20.99 61.00 -73.97
N ASP A 4 -21.28 60.69 -72.70
CA ASP A 4 -21.01 59.45 -71.95
C ASP A 4 -19.59 59.15 -71.42
N ASP A 5 -19.30 59.93 -70.38
CA ASP A 5 -18.93 59.50 -69.02
C ASP A 5 -18.83 57.97 -68.75
N GLN A 6 -17.61 57.54 -68.41
CA GLN A 6 -17.27 56.21 -67.93
C GLN A 6 -17.88 55.95 -66.54
N ARG A 7 -18.94 55.13 -66.48
CA ARG A 7 -19.39 54.53 -65.21
C ARG A 7 -18.93 53.07 -65.08
N ARG A 8 -17.94 52.86 -64.20
CA ARG A 8 -17.78 51.82 -63.13
C ARG A 8 -16.29 51.40 -62.95
N PRO A 9 -15.79 50.99 -61.75
CA PRO A 9 -16.46 50.78 -60.46
C PRO A 9 -15.64 51.28 -59.23
N VAL A 10 -15.87 52.50 -58.72
CA VAL A 10 -15.26 52.93 -57.42
C VAL A 10 -15.92 52.25 -56.21
N VAL A 11 -17.00 51.50 -56.43
CA VAL A 11 -17.77 50.84 -55.36
C VAL A 11 -17.14 49.50 -54.92
N GLY A 12 -16.33 48.85 -55.76
CA GLY A 12 -15.67 47.57 -55.41
C GLY A 12 -14.54 47.71 -54.39
N GLU A 13 -13.80 48.82 -54.43
CA GLU A 13 -12.58 49.02 -53.65
C GLU A 13 -12.87 49.39 -52.19
N ARG A 14 -13.93 50.16 -51.93
CA ARG A 14 -14.36 50.50 -50.55
C ARG A 14 -15.04 49.33 -49.83
N LEU A 15 -15.79 48.49 -50.56
CA LEU A 15 -16.38 47.27 -50.00
C LEU A 15 -15.30 46.23 -49.68
N ASN A 16 -14.31 46.03 -50.57
CA ASN A 16 -13.17 45.16 -50.27
C ASN A 16 -12.36 45.63 -49.06
N ARG A 17 -12.10 46.94 -48.93
CA ARG A 17 -11.33 47.52 -47.81
C ARG A 17 -12.06 47.42 -46.45
N SER A 18 -13.39 47.49 -46.47
CA SER A 18 -14.25 47.29 -45.29
C SER A 18 -14.33 45.80 -44.89
N LEU A 19 -14.52 44.91 -45.86
CA LEU A 19 -14.51 43.45 -45.67
C LEU A 19 -13.15 42.95 -45.13
N THR A 20 -12.04 43.49 -45.62
CA THR A 20 -10.71 43.16 -45.11
C THR A 20 -10.49 43.64 -43.68
N THR A 21 -10.98 44.83 -43.31
CA THR A 21 -10.83 45.36 -41.94
C THR A 21 -11.67 44.56 -40.94
N GLY A 22 -12.93 44.25 -41.30
CA GLY A 22 -13.80 43.40 -40.48
C GLY A 22 -13.25 41.99 -40.30
N CYS A 23 -12.71 41.38 -41.37
CA CYS A 23 -12.05 40.08 -41.32
C CYS A 23 -10.81 40.10 -40.41
N LEU A 24 -9.99 41.15 -40.49
CA LEU A 24 -8.78 41.28 -39.68
C LEU A 24 -9.12 41.44 -38.18
N ILE A 25 -10.17 42.21 -37.84
CA ILE A 25 -10.66 42.32 -36.46
C ILE A 25 -11.19 40.98 -35.94
N ALA A 26 -11.97 40.27 -36.75
CA ALA A 26 -12.50 38.96 -36.37
C ALA A 26 -11.38 37.93 -36.15
N LEU A 27 -10.35 37.93 -37.01
CA LEU A 27 -9.16 37.09 -36.85
C LEU A 27 -8.37 37.46 -35.59
N LEU A 28 -8.19 38.75 -35.30
CA LEU A 28 -7.52 39.20 -34.08
C LEU A 28 -8.27 38.75 -32.82
N LEU A 29 -9.60 38.91 -32.79
CA LEU A 29 -10.42 38.44 -31.66
C LEU A 29 -10.33 36.92 -31.51
N LEU A 30 -10.38 36.17 -32.61
CA LEU A 30 -10.24 34.72 -32.59
C LEU A 30 -8.85 34.30 -32.08
N VAL A 31 -7.78 34.95 -32.52
CA VAL A 31 -6.43 34.72 -32.02
C VAL A 31 -6.34 35.03 -30.52
N ILE A 32 -6.89 36.16 -30.07
CA ILE A 32 -6.90 36.52 -28.63
C ILE A 32 -7.63 35.45 -27.81
N VAL A 33 -8.80 34.99 -28.28
CA VAL A 33 -9.58 33.94 -27.60
C VAL A 33 -8.80 32.62 -27.57
N LEU A 34 -8.19 32.21 -28.69
CA LEU A 34 -7.39 30.99 -28.75
C LEU A 34 -6.16 31.05 -27.86
N VAL A 35 -5.41 32.16 -27.89
CA VAL A 35 -4.23 32.36 -27.04
C VAL A 35 -4.63 32.36 -25.57
N SER A 36 -5.72 33.03 -25.22
CA SER A 36 -6.24 33.06 -23.84
C SER A 36 -6.68 31.68 -23.38
N GLY A 37 -7.37 30.92 -24.25
CA GLY A 37 -7.77 29.54 -23.98
C GLY A 37 -6.59 28.61 -23.79
N LEU A 38 -5.59 28.68 -24.66
CA LEU A 38 -4.34 27.90 -24.54
C LEU A 38 -3.56 28.27 -23.30
N ALA A 39 -3.46 29.55 -22.96
CA ALA A 39 -2.81 30.02 -21.74
C ALA A 39 -3.53 29.53 -20.48
N GLY A 40 -4.88 29.57 -20.49
CA GLY A 40 -5.71 29.04 -19.41
C GLY A 40 -5.55 27.52 -19.23
N LEU A 41 -5.58 26.76 -20.33
CA LEU A 41 -5.39 25.31 -20.30
C LEU A 41 -3.99 24.93 -19.81
N TRP A 42 -2.96 25.64 -20.30
CA TRP A 42 -1.57 25.47 -19.85
C TRP A 42 -1.43 25.75 -18.36
N TYR A 43 -1.98 26.86 -17.88
CA TYR A 43 -1.96 27.22 -16.47
C TYR A 43 -2.68 26.19 -15.61
N ALA A 44 -3.87 25.73 -16.03
CA ALA A 44 -4.63 24.73 -15.31
C ALA A 44 -3.86 23.40 -15.21
N ASN A 45 -3.24 22.96 -16.31
CA ASN A 45 -2.43 21.74 -16.31
C ASN A 45 -1.20 21.88 -15.40
N TRP A 46 -0.45 22.98 -15.55
CA TRP A 46 0.72 23.24 -14.70
C TRP A 46 0.36 23.32 -13.21
N HIS A 47 -0.74 24.00 -12.88
CA HIS A 47 -1.22 24.12 -11.51
C HIS A 47 -1.62 22.76 -10.94
N ALA A 48 -2.37 21.97 -11.71
CA ALA A 48 -2.75 20.61 -11.33
C ALA A 48 -1.53 19.73 -11.07
N ASP A 49 -0.55 19.72 -11.97
CA ASP A 49 0.69 18.95 -11.82
C ASP A 49 1.48 19.37 -10.56
N ASN A 50 1.62 20.67 -10.32
CA ASN A 50 2.32 21.19 -9.15
C ASN A 50 1.61 20.82 -7.84
N VAL A 51 0.28 21.01 -7.76
CA VAL A 51 -0.51 20.63 -6.58
C VAL A 51 -0.47 19.13 -6.34
N ASN A 52 -0.60 18.32 -7.40
CA ASN A 52 -0.55 16.86 -7.30
C ASN A 52 0.82 16.38 -6.82
N SER A 53 1.91 16.97 -7.31
CA SER A 53 3.27 16.70 -6.85
C SER A 53 3.44 17.02 -5.36
N GLN A 54 2.96 18.18 -4.92
CA GLN A 54 3.00 18.57 -3.50
C GLN A 54 2.19 17.62 -2.61
N ARG A 55 0.95 17.29 -2.99
CA ARG A 55 0.09 16.36 -2.24
C ARG A 55 0.70 14.96 -2.18
N ARG A 56 1.29 14.49 -3.28
CA ARG A 56 2.02 13.23 -3.32
C ARG A 56 3.23 13.25 -2.38
N ALA A 57 4.02 14.32 -2.36
CA ALA A 57 5.15 14.48 -1.44
C ALA A 57 4.70 14.50 0.02
N GLN A 58 3.60 15.20 0.32
CA GLN A 58 2.99 15.22 1.65
C GLN A 58 2.51 13.82 2.08
N ALA A 59 1.89 13.06 1.17
CA ALA A 59 1.50 11.67 1.43
C ALA A 59 2.71 10.76 1.72
N VAL A 60 3.81 10.91 0.99
CA VAL A 60 5.06 10.18 1.28
C VAL A 60 5.63 10.57 2.64
N SER A 61 5.68 11.88 2.95
CA SER A 61 6.16 12.38 4.23
C SER A 61 5.32 11.87 5.40
N SER A 62 4.00 11.81 5.24
CA SER A 62 3.07 11.26 6.22
C SER A 62 3.34 9.78 6.48
N ILE A 63 3.57 8.97 5.43
CA ILE A 63 3.98 7.57 5.58
C ILE A 63 5.30 7.46 6.35
N LEU A 64 6.30 8.29 6.02
CA LEU A 64 7.60 8.26 6.68
C LEU A 64 7.49 8.61 8.16
N GLN A 65 6.71 9.64 8.50
CA GLN A 65 6.51 10.06 9.87
C GLN A 65 5.81 8.96 10.68
N GLN A 66 4.68 8.44 10.17
CA GLN A 66 3.97 7.36 10.83
C GLN A 66 4.85 6.12 11.01
N ALA A 67 5.71 5.81 10.03
CA ALA A 67 6.66 4.71 10.13
C ALA A 67 7.70 4.98 11.23
N ARG A 68 8.27 6.18 11.34
CA ARG A 68 9.20 6.53 12.42
C ARG A 68 8.54 6.39 13.79
N ASP A 69 7.36 6.96 13.96
CA ASP A 69 6.61 6.88 15.22
C ASP A 69 6.33 5.41 15.60
N THR A 70 5.92 4.59 14.62
CA THR A 70 5.72 3.13 14.83
C THR A 70 7.01 2.42 15.22
N ALA A 71 8.14 2.79 14.60
CA ALA A 71 9.44 2.18 14.87
C ALA A 71 9.95 2.54 16.28
N ASP A 72 9.82 3.80 16.68
CA ASP A 72 10.21 4.28 18.00
C ASP A 72 9.33 3.65 19.09
N ASP A 73 8.01 3.55 18.87
CA ASP A 73 7.08 2.85 19.77
C ASP A 73 7.42 1.36 19.91
N THR A 74 7.79 0.71 18.80
CA THR A 74 8.18 -0.69 18.78
C THR A 74 9.50 -0.89 19.51
N ALA A 75 10.50 -0.03 19.29
CA ALA A 75 11.80 -0.10 19.96
C ALA A 75 11.65 0.04 21.48
N ARG A 76 10.89 1.04 21.95
CA ARG A 76 10.57 1.21 23.39
C ARG A 76 9.90 -0.02 23.98
N SER A 77 9.01 -0.65 23.22
CA SER A 77 8.31 -1.87 23.65
C SER A 77 9.22 -3.09 23.67
N LEU A 78 10.20 -3.16 22.76
CA LEU A 78 11.24 -4.19 22.77
C LEU A 78 12.15 -4.05 23.98
N ASP A 79 12.60 -2.82 24.29
CA ASP A 79 13.39 -2.53 25.50
C ASP A 79 12.64 -2.92 26.77
N ALA A 80 11.38 -2.51 26.89
CA ALA A 80 10.52 -2.82 28.04
C ALA A 80 10.20 -4.31 28.19
N SER A 81 10.35 -5.12 27.13
CA SER A 81 10.08 -6.55 27.18
C SER A 81 11.15 -7.34 27.96
N HIS A 82 12.37 -6.80 28.06
CA HIS A 82 13.56 -7.45 28.63
C HIS A 82 13.77 -8.91 28.17
N SER A 83 13.29 -9.26 26.97
CA SER A 83 13.29 -10.62 26.46
C SER A 83 14.45 -10.83 25.49
N ALA A 84 15.21 -11.91 25.68
CA ALA A 84 16.15 -12.42 24.68
C ALA A 84 15.53 -13.49 23.76
N ASP A 85 14.31 -13.95 24.07
CA ASP A 85 13.58 -14.92 23.26
C ASP A 85 13.07 -14.27 21.97
N ILE A 86 13.58 -14.75 20.83
CA ILE A 86 13.28 -14.21 19.50
C ILE A 86 11.79 -14.33 19.16
N ASP A 87 11.11 -15.40 19.55
CA ASP A 87 9.68 -15.55 19.29
C ASP A 87 8.86 -14.48 20.05
N LYS A 88 9.27 -14.14 21.28
CA LYS A 88 8.66 -13.05 22.04
C LYS A 88 8.95 -11.69 21.40
N LEU A 89 10.19 -11.45 20.97
CA LEU A 89 10.58 -10.21 20.30
C LEU A 89 9.82 -10.01 18.98
N ILE A 90 9.68 -11.07 18.17
CA ILE A 90 8.82 -11.04 16.97
C ILE A 90 7.36 -10.75 17.34
N GLY A 91 6.85 -11.32 18.43
CA GLY A 91 5.53 -11.02 18.95
C GLY A 91 5.34 -9.54 19.29
N VAL A 92 6.33 -8.91 19.93
CA VAL A 92 6.32 -7.47 20.23
C VAL A 92 6.32 -6.65 18.94
N ILE A 93 7.22 -6.95 18.00
CA ILE A 93 7.27 -6.26 16.70
C ILE A 93 5.95 -6.40 15.96
N TRP A 94 5.37 -7.59 15.90
CA TRP A 94 4.08 -7.82 15.25
C TRP A 94 2.97 -6.98 15.89
N LYS A 95 2.88 -7.00 17.23
CA LYS A 95 1.85 -6.29 17.97
C LYS A 95 1.89 -4.77 17.73
N HIS A 96 3.08 -4.19 17.65
CA HIS A 96 3.25 -2.73 17.55
C HIS A 96 3.35 -2.23 16.10
N SER A 97 3.94 -3.01 15.20
CA SER A 97 4.10 -2.60 13.80
C SER A 97 3.00 -3.10 12.88
N GLY A 98 2.36 -4.23 13.19
CA GLY A 98 1.47 -4.89 12.24
C GLY A 98 2.20 -5.42 11.00
N SER A 99 3.50 -5.72 11.09
CA SER A 99 4.29 -6.28 9.97
C SER A 99 4.03 -7.77 9.76
N PRO A 100 3.52 -8.21 8.60
CA PRO A 100 3.27 -9.63 8.35
C PRO A 100 4.55 -10.44 8.08
N LEU A 101 5.65 -9.80 7.70
CA LEU A 101 6.92 -10.48 7.47
C LEU A 101 7.96 -9.94 8.44
N ILE A 102 8.45 -10.79 9.34
CA ILE A 102 9.45 -10.43 10.36
C ILE A 102 10.56 -11.48 10.34
N ARG A 103 11.79 -11.05 10.08
CA ARG A 103 12.97 -11.92 9.97
C ARG A 103 13.98 -11.55 11.02
N TYR A 104 14.56 -12.58 11.64
CA TYR A 104 15.72 -12.45 12.49
C TYR A 104 17.00 -12.76 11.69
N ASP A 105 17.97 -11.85 11.76
CA ASP A 105 19.33 -12.05 11.27
C ASP A 105 20.25 -12.27 12.46
N SER A 106 20.61 -13.53 12.69
CA SER A 106 21.50 -13.93 13.78
C SER A 106 22.92 -13.37 13.64
N SER A 107 23.36 -13.08 12.42
CA SER A 107 24.73 -12.61 12.14
C SER A 107 24.94 -11.18 12.61
N HIS A 108 23.87 -10.37 12.53
CA HIS A 108 23.89 -8.95 12.90
C HIS A 108 23.04 -8.65 14.14
N GLN A 109 22.51 -9.69 14.82
CA GLN A 109 21.58 -9.58 15.95
C GLN A 109 20.46 -8.56 15.68
N ALA A 110 19.86 -8.66 14.49
CA ALA A 110 18.91 -7.68 13.99
C ALA A 110 17.57 -8.32 13.63
N LEU A 111 16.48 -7.62 13.95
CA LEU A 111 15.13 -7.97 13.53
C LEU A 111 14.70 -7.02 12.42
N THR A 112 14.28 -7.57 11.29
CA THR A 112 13.73 -6.79 10.18
C THR A 112 12.25 -7.07 10.04
N ALA A 113 11.45 -6.03 9.89
CA ALA A 113 10.01 -6.13 9.74
C ALA A 113 9.56 -5.32 8.52
N ARG A 114 8.69 -5.89 7.68
CA ARG A 114 8.20 -5.22 6.47
C ARG A 114 6.70 -5.05 6.49
N LEU A 115 6.24 -3.88 6.06
CA LEU A 115 4.83 -3.52 6.02
C LEU A 115 4.50 -2.64 4.79
N PRO A 116 3.50 -3.01 3.96
CA PRO A 116 2.95 -2.07 2.99
C PRO A 116 2.18 -0.93 3.69
N LYS A 117 2.46 0.31 3.30
CA LYS A 117 1.68 1.50 3.67
C LYS A 117 1.10 2.15 2.43
N GLN A 118 -0.14 2.62 2.56
CA GLN A 118 -0.86 3.34 1.52
C GLN A 118 -1.53 4.57 2.12
N VAL A 119 -1.36 5.72 1.49
CA VAL A 119 -2.05 6.96 1.82
C VAL A 119 -2.73 7.49 0.57
N MET A 120 -4.03 7.76 0.69
CA MET A 120 -4.82 8.39 -0.36
C MET A 120 -4.62 9.90 -0.33
N TYR A 121 -4.65 10.53 -1.49
CA TYR A 121 -4.69 11.98 -1.63
C TYR A 121 -5.62 12.37 -2.76
N GLU A 122 -6.31 13.49 -2.60
CA GLU A 122 -7.14 14.07 -3.65
C GLU A 122 -6.25 14.63 -4.75
N THR A 123 -6.60 14.40 -6.01
CA THR A 123 -5.92 15.03 -7.14
C THR A 123 -6.59 16.35 -7.48
N ALA A 124 -5.82 17.31 -7.97
CA ALA A 124 -6.32 18.46 -8.69
C ALA A 124 -6.43 18.06 -10.17
N GLY A 125 -7.57 18.34 -10.79
CA GLY A 125 -7.85 18.07 -12.20
C GLY A 125 -8.13 19.36 -12.95
N VAL A 126 -7.95 19.32 -14.28
CA VAL A 126 -8.25 20.44 -15.19
C VAL A 126 -9.77 20.66 -15.33
N LEU A 127 -10.58 19.63 -15.04
CA LEU A 127 -12.04 19.66 -15.07
C LEU A 127 -12.62 19.45 -13.65
N PRO A 128 -13.78 20.06 -13.32
CA PRO A 128 -14.45 19.83 -12.05
C PRO A 128 -14.82 18.34 -11.87
N GLY A 129 -14.55 17.79 -10.68
CA GLY A 129 -14.70 16.36 -10.37
C GLY A 129 -13.39 15.58 -10.25
N ALA A 130 -12.29 16.24 -9.89
CA ALA A 130 -10.99 15.60 -9.75
C ALA A 130 -11.02 14.41 -8.76
N GLY A 131 -10.32 13.32 -9.11
CA GLY A 131 -10.39 12.04 -8.42
C GLY A 131 -9.49 11.93 -7.19
N SER A 132 -9.27 10.69 -6.74
CA SER A 132 -8.27 10.37 -5.71
C SER A 132 -7.21 9.45 -6.28
N ASP A 133 -5.97 9.61 -5.79
CA ASP A 133 -4.85 8.72 -6.08
C ASP A 133 -4.21 8.25 -4.77
N ALA A 134 -3.30 7.29 -4.86
CA ALA A 134 -2.68 6.65 -3.71
C ALA A 134 -1.15 6.60 -3.84
N VAL A 135 -0.47 7.02 -2.78
CA VAL A 135 0.95 6.67 -2.61
C VAL A 135 1.03 5.34 -1.89
N ARG A 136 1.65 4.34 -2.54
CA ARG A 136 2.03 3.08 -1.91
C ARG A 136 3.55 3.04 -1.68
N ARG A 137 3.95 2.64 -0.48
CA ARG A 137 5.35 2.43 -0.10
C ARG A 137 5.49 1.13 0.68
N CYS A 138 6.63 0.49 0.49
CA CYS A 138 7.05 -0.61 1.34
C CYS A 138 7.92 -0.05 2.46
N VAL A 139 7.49 -0.22 3.71
CA VAL A 139 8.24 0.23 4.88
C VAL A 139 9.07 -0.95 5.39
N LEU A 140 10.38 -0.74 5.53
CA LEU A 140 11.29 -1.67 6.17
C LEU A 140 11.73 -1.08 7.51
N PHE A 141 11.35 -1.74 8.58
CA PHE A 141 11.86 -1.52 9.93
C PHE A 141 13.06 -2.44 10.16
N THR A 142 14.14 -1.91 10.71
CA THR A 142 15.27 -2.70 11.21
C THR A 142 15.49 -2.31 12.67
N PHE A 143 15.48 -3.30 13.55
CA PHE A 143 15.76 -3.15 14.97
C PHE A 143 17.06 -3.88 15.25
N SER A 144 18.09 -3.14 15.64
CA SER A 144 19.39 -3.70 15.99
C SER A 144 19.59 -3.61 17.50
N TYR A 145 20.09 -4.70 18.09
CA TYR A 145 20.49 -4.72 19.49
C TYR A 145 22.00 -4.44 19.53
N LEU A 146 22.36 -3.17 19.78
CA LEU A 146 23.76 -2.73 19.86
C LEU A 146 24.29 -2.85 21.29
N ASP A 147 25.62 -2.74 21.45
CA ASP A 147 26.37 -3.02 22.68
C ASP A 147 25.86 -2.31 23.95
N ASP A 148 25.11 -1.21 23.81
CA ASP A 148 24.47 -0.47 24.91
C ASP A 148 23.18 -1.14 25.43
N HIS A 149 22.82 -2.33 24.93
CA HIS A 149 21.66 -3.11 25.35
C HIS A 149 20.30 -2.43 25.07
N VAL A 150 20.27 -1.49 24.14
CA VAL A 150 19.06 -0.74 23.71
C VAL A 150 18.75 -1.04 22.25
N TRP A 151 17.48 -1.29 21.96
CA TRP A 151 17.00 -1.51 20.60
C TRP A 151 17.01 -0.21 19.80
N THR A 152 17.81 -0.16 18.74
CA THR A 152 17.87 1.01 17.85
C THR A 152 17.01 0.76 16.59
N PRO A 153 15.97 1.56 16.34
CA PRO A 153 15.15 1.44 15.14
C PRO A 153 15.77 2.19 13.95
N LYS A 154 15.62 1.63 12.76
CA LYS A 154 15.89 2.28 11.47
C LYS A 154 14.72 2.04 10.53
N VAL A 155 14.26 3.12 9.89
CA VAL A 155 13.16 3.08 8.90
C VAL A 155 13.71 3.36 7.52
N THR A 156 13.38 2.50 6.56
CA THR A 156 13.67 2.73 5.13
C THR A 156 12.37 2.62 4.33
N LEU A 157 12.16 3.56 3.41
CA LEU A 157 11.06 3.50 2.45
C LEU A 157 11.54 2.95 1.12
N GLN A 158 10.82 1.98 0.59
CA GLN A 158 11.01 1.42 -0.73
C GLN A 158 9.74 1.64 -1.58
N ALA A 159 9.87 1.42 -2.89
CA ALA A 159 8.73 1.43 -3.79
C ALA A 159 7.68 0.38 -3.36
N GLY A 160 6.41 0.62 -3.69
CA GLY A 160 5.30 -0.20 -3.19
C GLY A 160 5.33 -1.66 -3.68
N ASP A 161 5.88 -1.89 -4.87
CA ASP A 161 6.09 -3.22 -5.46
C ASP A 161 7.09 -4.08 -4.70
N ALA A 162 8.06 -3.47 -4.00
CA ALA A 162 8.99 -4.18 -3.11
C ALA A 162 8.28 -4.92 -1.96
N CYS A 163 7.02 -4.56 -1.64
CA CYS A 163 6.19 -5.21 -0.64
C CYS A 163 5.17 -6.20 -1.23
N ARG A 164 5.31 -6.63 -2.50
CA ARG A 164 4.36 -7.57 -3.12
C ARG A 164 4.23 -8.87 -2.31
N SER A 165 5.36 -9.53 -2.03
CA SER A 165 5.38 -10.77 -1.24
C SER A 165 4.92 -10.58 0.21
N VAL A 166 5.22 -9.43 0.82
CA VAL A 166 4.78 -9.05 2.16
C VAL A 166 3.26 -8.87 2.22
N THR A 167 2.69 -8.19 1.22
CA THR A 167 1.24 -7.98 1.09
C THR A 167 0.51 -9.32 0.95
N ASP A 168 1.10 -10.21 0.14
CA ASP A 168 0.57 -11.53 -0.12
C ASP A 168 0.59 -12.43 1.12
N ILE A 169 1.72 -12.53 1.82
CA ILE A 169 1.83 -13.23 3.12
C ILE A 169 0.82 -12.68 4.13
N GLY A 170 0.66 -11.35 4.20
CA GLY A 170 -0.33 -10.72 5.07
C GLY A 170 -1.78 -11.06 4.71
N TYR A 171 -2.09 -11.18 3.42
CA TYR A 171 -3.40 -11.64 2.97
C TYR A 171 -3.63 -13.13 3.31
N LEU A 172 -2.65 -13.98 2.99
CA LEU A 172 -2.68 -15.42 3.23
C LEU A 172 -2.79 -15.75 4.71
N SER A 173 -2.11 -15.01 5.60
CA SER A 173 -2.20 -15.22 7.05
C SER A 173 -3.59 -14.87 7.60
N ARG A 174 -4.20 -13.77 7.16
CA ARG A 174 -5.60 -13.44 7.49
C ARG A 174 -6.58 -14.45 6.93
N LEU A 175 -6.34 -14.94 5.71
CA LEU A 175 -7.14 -15.99 5.10
C LEU A 175 -7.07 -17.29 5.92
N ALA A 176 -5.86 -17.67 6.34
CA ALA A 176 -5.65 -18.85 7.16
C ALA A 176 -6.33 -18.73 8.52
N ASP A 177 -6.17 -17.58 9.19
CA ASP A 177 -6.83 -17.28 10.47
C ASP A 177 -8.36 -17.38 10.34
N LYS A 178 -8.93 -16.74 9.32
CA LYS A 178 -10.38 -16.78 9.06
C LYS A 178 -10.88 -18.19 8.75
N ARG A 179 -10.14 -18.99 7.98
CA ARG A 179 -10.54 -20.36 7.65
C ARG A 179 -10.47 -21.27 8.87
N ILE A 180 -9.35 -21.23 9.60
CA ILE A 180 -9.17 -22.02 10.82
C ILE A 180 -10.16 -21.62 11.90
N GLY A 181 -10.46 -20.33 12.05
CA GLY A 181 -11.48 -19.81 12.98
C GLY A 181 -12.89 -20.37 12.71
N LYS A 182 -13.20 -20.73 11.45
CA LYS A 182 -14.50 -21.25 11.02
C LYS A 182 -14.65 -22.77 11.04
N MET A 183 -13.55 -23.52 11.17
CA MET A 183 -13.61 -24.99 11.17
C MET A 183 -14.38 -25.52 12.40
N ASP A 184 -14.79 -26.76 12.45
CA ASP A 184 -15.24 -27.35 13.72
C ASP A 184 -14.04 -27.70 14.61
N ALA A 185 -14.19 -27.60 15.93
CA ALA A 185 -13.10 -27.95 16.85
C ALA A 185 -12.63 -29.41 16.67
N GLY A 186 -13.54 -30.33 16.33
CA GLY A 186 -13.21 -31.73 15.99
C GLY A 186 -12.42 -31.88 14.69
N GLN A 187 -12.49 -30.89 13.79
CA GLN A 187 -11.81 -30.88 12.49
C GLN A 187 -10.46 -30.14 12.54
N LEU A 188 -10.03 -29.61 13.68
CA LEU A 188 -8.73 -28.94 13.82
C LEU A 188 -7.58 -29.95 13.93
N SER A 189 -7.39 -30.75 12.87
CA SER A 189 -6.24 -31.65 12.69
C SER A 189 -5.35 -31.14 11.56
N ARG A 190 -4.09 -31.60 11.52
CA ARG A 190 -3.13 -31.19 10.49
C ARG A 190 -3.67 -31.39 9.06
N VAL A 191 -4.25 -32.56 8.79
CA VAL A 191 -4.78 -32.91 7.46
C VAL A 191 -5.97 -32.04 7.09
N GLN A 192 -6.89 -31.83 8.02
CA GLN A 192 -8.10 -31.04 7.75
C GLN A 192 -7.79 -29.55 7.61
N ILE A 193 -6.85 -29.01 8.42
CA ILE A 193 -6.39 -27.63 8.26
C ILE A 193 -5.68 -27.48 6.91
N GLN A 194 -4.81 -28.42 6.52
CA GLN A 194 -4.16 -28.37 5.21
C GLN A 194 -5.19 -28.38 4.08
N LYS A 195 -6.19 -29.28 4.15
CA LYS A 195 -7.28 -29.36 3.17
C LYS A 195 -8.13 -28.08 3.14
N ALA A 196 -8.35 -27.44 4.28
CA ALA A 196 -9.09 -26.17 4.35
C ALA A 196 -8.30 -25.01 3.74
N LEU A 197 -6.97 -24.98 3.92
CA LEU A 197 -6.10 -23.92 3.40
C LEU A 197 -5.78 -24.10 1.91
N ASP A 198 -5.55 -25.33 1.47
CA ASP A 198 -5.27 -25.67 0.08
C ASP A 198 -6.17 -26.84 -0.38
N PRO A 199 -7.45 -26.57 -0.71
CA PRO A 199 -8.41 -27.61 -1.09
C PRO A 199 -8.02 -28.37 -2.36
N THR A 200 -7.28 -27.72 -3.26
CA THR A 200 -6.86 -28.30 -4.55
C THR A 200 -5.47 -28.90 -4.49
N GLY A 201 -4.68 -28.58 -3.45
CA GLY A 201 -3.28 -29.02 -3.31
C GLY A 201 -2.32 -28.39 -4.32
N ARG A 202 -2.76 -27.36 -5.05
CA ARG A 202 -2.01 -26.75 -6.17
C ARG A 202 -1.42 -25.39 -5.83
N LEU A 203 -1.89 -24.76 -4.76
CA LEU A 203 -1.49 -23.39 -4.44
C LEU A 203 -0.09 -23.35 -3.83
N HIS A 204 0.31 -24.39 -3.08
CA HIS A 204 1.63 -24.51 -2.42
C HIS A 204 2.02 -23.30 -1.55
N THR A 205 1.09 -22.38 -1.25
CA THR A 205 1.28 -21.19 -0.42
C THR A 205 1.15 -21.49 1.07
N PHE A 206 0.57 -22.64 1.44
CA PHE A 206 0.40 -23.08 2.81
C PHE A 206 1.00 -24.47 3.01
N ALA A 207 1.85 -24.60 4.03
CA ALA A 207 2.26 -25.88 4.56
C ALA A 207 2.00 -25.94 6.06
N VAL A 208 1.04 -26.78 6.47
CA VAL A 208 0.74 -27.03 7.89
C VAL A 208 1.77 -28.01 8.44
N LYS A 209 2.55 -27.55 9.41
CA LYS A 209 3.72 -28.26 9.91
C LYS A 209 3.38 -29.02 11.18
N ARG A 210 2.73 -28.35 12.12
CA ARG A 210 2.29 -28.93 13.39
C ARG A 210 0.93 -28.42 13.81
N VAL A 211 0.17 -29.27 14.47
CA VAL A 211 -1.06 -28.90 15.17
C VAL A 211 -0.98 -29.51 16.56
N THR A 212 -1.10 -28.66 17.58
CA THR A 212 -1.05 -29.06 18.99
C THR A 212 -2.36 -28.70 19.64
N ARG A 213 -2.85 -29.58 20.52
CA ARG A 213 -4.07 -29.36 21.31
C ARG A 213 -3.67 -29.41 22.77
N GLY A 214 -4.03 -28.38 23.52
CA GLY A 214 -3.73 -28.24 24.94
C GLY A 214 -4.45 -27.05 25.54
N ASP A 215 -4.73 -27.07 26.83
CA ASP A 215 -5.27 -25.93 27.59
C ASP A 215 -6.54 -25.31 26.99
N GLY A 216 -7.43 -26.13 26.44
CA GLY A 216 -8.66 -25.67 25.79
C GLY A 216 -8.44 -24.91 24.48
N LYS A 217 -7.26 -25.05 23.86
CA LYS A 217 -6.88 -24.37 22.61
C LYS A 217 -6.26 -25.36 21.61
N VAL A 218 -6.38 -25.02 20.33
CA VAL A 218 -5.58 -25.63 19.26
C VAL A 218 -4.62 -24.58 18.72
N THR A 219 -3.35 -24.96 18.61
CA THR A 219 -2.32 -24.13 17.99
C THR A 219 -1.78 -24.82 16.75
N ALA A 220 -1.90 -24.17 15.59
CA ALA A 220 -1.37 -24.61 14.32
C ALA A 220 -0.12 -23.79 13.93
N ALA A 221 0.96 -24.47 13.60
CA ALA A 221 2.16 -23.87 13.00
C ALA A 221 2.10 -24.06 11.48
N ILE A 222 2.11 -22.96 10.74
CA ILE A 222 1.83 -22.94 9.31
C ILE A 222 2.90 -22.10 8.63
N LEU A 223 3.63 -22.70 7.69
CA LEU A 223 4.52 -21.96 6.80
C LEU A 223 3.67 -21.36 5.70
N ILE A 224 3.74 -20.03 5.57
CA ILE A 224 3.06 -19.27 4.54
C ILE A 224 4.13 -18.75 3.58
N SER A 225 4.03 -19.17 2.33
CA SER A 225 4.92 -18.74 1.25
C SER A 225 4.15 -17.81 0.31
N SER A 226 4.80 -16.76 -0.17
CA SER A 226 4.21 -15.90 -1.21
C SER A 226 4.00 -16.69 -2.50
N HIS A 227 3.02 -16.30 -3.30
CA HIS A 227 2.70 -16.94 -4.58
C HIS A 227 3.87 -16.92 -5.58
N ASP A 228 4.78 -15.95 -5.45
CA ASP A 228 5.99 -15.87 -6.27
C ASP A 228 7.19 -16.63 -5.68
N GLY A 229 7.03 -17.26 -4.50
CA GLY A 229 8.07 -18.04 -3.83
C GLY A 229 9.24 -17.22 -3.28
N THR A 230 9.16 -15.88 -3.29
CA THR A 230 10.28 -15.01 -2.90
C THR A 230 10.37 -14.75 -1.40
N ALA A 231 9.31 -15.01 -0.64
CA ALA A 231 9.28 -14.86 0.80
C ALA A 231 8.47 -15.96 1.47
N GLU A 232 8.88 -16.32 2.68
CA GLU A 232 8.16 -17.25 3.53
C GLU A 232 8.16 -16.74 4.97
N GLN A 233 7.09 -17.05 5.71
CA GLN A 233 6.94 -16.72 7.11
C GLN A 233 6.21 -17.85 7.82
N CYS A 234 6.77 -18.33 8.93
CA CYS A 234 6.04 -19.24 9.81
C CYS A 234 5.06 -18.41 10.66
N TYR A 235 3.83 -18.91 10.74
CA TYR A 235 2.75 -18.34 11.53
C TYR A 235 2.25 -19.36 12.55
N ARG A 236 2.00 -18.87 13.76
CA ARG A 236 1.28 -19.57 14.82
C ARG A 236 -0.16 -19.06 14.85
N ILE A 237 -1.10 -19.95 14.54
CA ILE A 237 -2.54 -19.67 14.60
C ILE A 237 -3.12 -20.40 15.81
N THR A 238 -3.61 -19.64 16.78
CA THR A 238 -4.17 -20.17 18.03
C THR A 238 -5.67 -19.97 18.03
N ARG A 239 -6.43 -21.02 18.31
CA ARG A 239 -7.89 -21.00 18.37
C ARG A 239 -8.40 -21.62 19.66
N SER A 240 -9.34 -20.95 20.31
CA SER A 240 -10.03 -21.49 21.49
C SER A 240 -11.03 -22.59 21.11
N ILE A 241 -11.17 -23.60 21.98
CA ILE A 241 -12.08 -24.75 21.82
C ILE A 241 -13.31 -24.64 22.73
N THR A 242 -13.25 -23.84 23.79
CA THR A 242 -14.37 -23.60 24.71
C THR A 242 -15.57 -23.04 23.94
N PRO A 243 -16.82 -23.51 24.13
CA PRO A 243 -17.96 -22.97 23.38
C PRO A 243 -18.06 -21.44 23.61
N ALA A 244 -18.03 -20.68 22.51
CA ALA A 244 -18.35 -19.26 22.50
C ALA A 244 -19.70 -19.08 21.79
N ASP A 245 -20.56 -18.24 22.36
CA ASP A 245 -21.86 -17.84 21.82
C ASP A 245 -21.75 -17.46 20.34
N GLU A 246 -22.64 -17.99 19.51
CA GLU A 246 -23.02 -17.79 18.09
C GLU A 246 -22.09 -17.11 17.04
N ASN A 247 -21.01 -16.43 17.41
CA ASN A 247 -20.15 -15.61 16.54
C ASN A 247 -18.81 -16.27 16.15
N GLY A 248 -18.68 -17.57 16.39
CA GLY A 248 -17.43 -18.30 16.13
C GLY A 248 -16.37 -18.03 17.20
N LEU A 249 -15.40 -18.93 17.27
CA LEU A 249 -14.37 -18.92 18.31
C LEU A 249 -13.23 -17.98 17.94
N PRO A 250 -12.75 -17.12 18.86
CA PRO A 250 -11.62 -16.24 18.57
C PRO A 250 -10.40 -17.06 18.13
N SER A 251 -9.84 -16.64 17.01
CA SER A 251 -8.57 -17.13 16.46
C SER A 251 -7.59 -15.96 16.41
N THR A 252 -6.30 -16.25 16.55
CA THR A 252 -5.24 -15.25 16.45
C THR A 252 -4.06 -15.82 15.69
N ALA A 253 -3.63 -15.09 14.65
CA ALA A 253 -2.41 -15.39 13.90
C ALA A 253 -1.27 -14.44 14.28
N ALA A 254 -0.11 -15.00 14.57
CA ALA A 254 1.12 -14.25 14.82
C ALA A 254 2.32 -14.87 14.09
N PRO A 255 3.22 -14.08 13.49
CA PRO A 255 4.46 -14.59 12.92
C PRO A 255 5.40 -15.11 14.03
N THR A 256 6.28 -16.06 13.69
CA THR A 256 7.27 -16.67 14.59
C THR A 256 8.65 -16.74 13.94
N SER A 257 9.71 -16.80 14.74
CA SER A 257 11.10 -16.81 14.26
C SER A 257 11.58 -18.19 13.88
N SER A 258 10.99 -19.22 14.50
CA SER A 258 11.31 -20.60 14.20
C SER A 258 10.98 -20.89 12.74
N SER A 259 11.97 -21.43 12.02
CA SER A 259 11.68 -22.35 10.91
C SER A 259 10.62 -23.30 11.44
N CYS A 260 9.59 -23.53 10.66
CA CYS A 260 8.34 -24.15 11.06
C CYS A 260 8.52 -25.66 11.43
N SER A 261 9.41 -25.96 12.39
CA SER A 261 10.15 -27.19 12.69
C SER A 261 10.46 -27.17 14.20
N THR A 262 10.27 -28.20 15.04
CA THR A 262 10.05 -29.66 14.89
C THR A 262 8.81 -30.12 15.64
#